data_AF-A0A525WQ83-F1
#
_entry.id   AF-A0A525WQ83-F1
#
_cell.length_a   1.000
_cell.length_b   1.000
_cell.length_c   1.000
_cell.angle_alpha   90.00
_cell.angle_beta   90.00
_cell.angle_gamma   90.00
#
_symmetry.space_group_name_H-M   'P 1'
#
loop_
_entity.id
_entity.type
_entity.pdbx_description
1 polymer ?
#
loop_
_entity_poly.entity_id
_entity_poly.type
_entity_poly.pdbx_seq_one_letter_code
_entity_poly.pdbx_strand_id
1 'polypeptide(L)'
;MLLKRETDVLVVQYPRGCTAIVWFDPDAGSITTSHAGLRATLRRGVQSWEGSLISPHDGHAFLAAVYDHLFLNGYAVQWMKVTAVLEVETRYRV
;
A
#
# COMPACT_ATOMS: atom_id res chain seq x y z
N MET A 1 23.31 -8.08 -4.02
CA MET A 1 22.82 -7.77 -5.39
C MET A 1 21.61 -6.86 -5.23
N LEU A 2 21.58 -5.68 -5.84
CA LEU A 2 20.44 -4.75 -5.71
C LEU A 2 19.37 -5.13 -6.73
N LEU A 3 18.20 -5.58 -6.27
CA LEU A 3 17.06 -5.80 -7.14
C LEU A 3 16.25 -4.49 -7.19
N LYS A 4 16.16 -3.86 -8.37
CA LYS A 4 15.25 -2.74 -8.59
C LYS A 4 13.89 -3.30 -8.92
N ARG A 5 12.90 -3.10 -8.03
CA ARG A 5 11.50 -3.42 -8.31
C ARG A 5 10.71 -2.13 -8.41
N GLU A 6 9.97 -1.97 -9.50
CA GLU A 6 8.94 -0.94 -9.57
C GLU A 6 7.74 -1.39 -8.75
N THR A 7 7.21 -0.52 -7.90
CA THR A 7 6.06 -0.81 -7.06
C THR A 7 5.17 0.42 -7.01
N ASP A 8 3.87 0.19 -7.15
CA ASP A 8 2.86 1.24 -6.97
C ASP A 8 2.65 1.52 -5.49
N VAL A 9 2.58 2.81 -5.17
CA VAL A 9 2.50 3.31 -3.82
C VAL A 9 1.45 4.42 -3.77
N LEU A 10 0.62 4.39 -2.73
CA LEU A 10 -0.27 5.48 -2.38
C LEU A 10 0.37 6.32 -1.29
N VAL A 11 0.42 7.62 -1.53
CA VAL A 11 0.79 8.62 -0.54
C VAL A 11 -0.48 9.31 -0.06
N VAL A 12 -0.79 9.13 1.21
CA VAL A 12 -2.01 9.64 1.86
C VAL A 12 -1.63 10.75 2.82
N GLN A 13 -2.14 11.95 2.60
CA GLN A 13 -1.95 13.08 3.50
C GLN A 13 -3.13 13.19 4.46
N TYR A 14 -2.84 13.09 5.76
CA TYR A 14 -3.82 13.32 6.81
C TYR A 14 -4.01 14.81 7.07
N PRO A 15 -5.20 15.24 7.51
CA PRO A 15 -5.50 16.65 7.81
C PRO A 15 -4.56 17.30 8.82
N ARG A 16 -3.88 16.51 9.67
CA ARG A 16 -2.94 16.99 10.70
C ARG A 16 -1.47 16.99 10.25
N GLY A 17 -1.22 16.95 8.94
CA GLY A 17 0.13 17.00 8.37
C GLY A 17 0.92 15.68 8.45
N CYS A 18 0.30 14.58 8.88
CA CYS A 18 0.93 13.26 8.83
C CYS A 18 0.80 12.66 7.43
N THR A 19 1.85 12.02 6.92
CA THR A 19 1.82 11.32 5.64
C THR A 19 1.92 9.82 5.89
N ALA A 20 0.93 9.07 5.40
CA ALA A 20 1.01 7.62 5.33
C ALA A 20 1.34 7.18 3.92
N ILE A 21 2.10 6.10 3.85
CA ILE A 21 2.45 5.43 2.61
C ILE A 21 1.77 4.07 2.66
N VAL A 22 1.11 3.66 1.58
CA VAL A 22 0.50 2.34 1.40
C VAL A 22 1.06 1.71 0.14
N TRP A 23 1.48 0.46 0.21
CA TRP A 23 1.99 -0.25 -0.95
C TRP A 23 1.65 -1.73 -0.85
N PHE A 24 1.65 -2.39 -2.00
CA PHE A 24 1.57 -3.84 -2.04
C PHE A 24 2.97 -4.44 -1.91
N ASP A 25 3.15 -5.32 -0.93
CA ASP A 25 4.34 -6.16 -0.79
C ASP A 25 4.08 -7.49 -1.52
N PRO A 26 4.71 -7.71 -2.69
CA PRO A 26 4.52 -8.94 -3.46
C PRO A 26 5.13 -10.16 -2.80
N ASP A 27 6.18 -10.01 -1.97
CA ASP A 27 6.83 -11.13 -1.30
C ASP A 27 5.97 -11.60 -0.11
N ALA A 28 5.32 -10.65 0.60
CA ALA A 28 4.38 -10.95 1.67
C ALA A 28 2.94 -11.23 1.16
N GLY A 29 2.65 -11.00 -0.11
CA GLY A 29 1.30 -11.11 -0.68
C GLY A 29 0.26 -10.23 0.05
N SER A 30 0.70 -9.08 0.56
CA SER A 30 -0.12 -8.27 1.47
C SER A 30 0.15 -6.78 1.34
N ILE A 31 -0.82 -5.98 1.79
CA ILE A 31 -0.72 -4.53 1.77
C ILE A 31 -0.04 -4.05 3.05
N THR A 32 1.00 -3.25 2.87
CA THR A 32 1.79 -2.66 3.95
C THR A 32 1.54 -1.16 4.00
N THR A 33 1.61 -0.59 5.20
CA THR A 33 1.49 0.85 5.39
C THR A 33 2.40 1.35 6.51
N SER A 34 2.92 2.57 6.35
CA SER A 34 3.72 3.25 7.38
C SER A 34 2.89 3.77 8.57
N HIS A 35 1.56 3.71 8.51
CA HIS A 35 0.68 4.27 9.55
C HIS A 35 -0.20 3.21 10.22
N ALA A 36 -0.05 3.05 11.53
CA ALA A 36 -0.71 1.99 12.31
C ALA A 36 -2.24 2.04 12.25
N GLY A 37 -2.82 3.24 12.27
CA GLY A 37 -4.28 3.41 12.18
C GLY A 37 -4.85 2.93 10.85
N LEU A 38 -4.12 3.20 9.75
CA LEU A 38 -4.54 2.77 8.42
C LEU A 38 -4.40 1.25 8.27
N ARG A 39 -3.36 0.66 8.88
CA ARG A 39 -3.14 -0.79 8.89
C ARG A 39 -4.33 -1.57 9.43
N ALA A 40 -4.96 -1.08 10.50
CA ALA A 40 -6.11 -1.74 11.12
C ALA A 40 -7.34 -1.73 10.18
N THR A 41 -7.56 -0.61 9.48
CA THR A 41 -8.64 -0.48 8.49
C THR A 41 -8.39 -1.38 7.28
N LEU A 42 -7.19 -1.32 6.69
CA LEU A 42 -6.86 -2.07 5.49
C LEU A 42 -6.91 -3.59 5.69
N ARG A 43 -6.57 -4.09 6.88
CA ARG A 43 -6.68 -5.52 7.21
C ARG A 43 -8.09 -6.10 7.06
N ARG A 44 -9.13 -5.28 7.16
CA ARG A 44 -10.54 -5.73 7.08
C ARG A 44 -11.06 -5.81 5.65
N GLY A 45 -10.27 -5.39 4.67
CA GLY A 45 -10.76 -5.17 3.32
C GLY A 45 -11.35 -3.76 3.16
N VAL A 46 -11.58 -3.36 1.91
CA VAL A 46 -12.14 -2.06 1.54
C VAL A 46 -13.26 -2.30 0.54
N GLN A 47 -14.36 -1.57 0.69
CA GLN A 47 -15.44 -1.61 -0.30
C GLN A 47 -15.02 -0.85 -1.55
N SER A 48 -15.17 -1.50 -2.70
CA SER A 48 -15.09 -0.83 -3.99
C SER A 48 -16.24 0.17 -4.15
N TRP A 49 -16.14 1.03 -5.16
CA TRP A 49 -17.21 1.95 -5.52
C TRP A 49 -18.53 1.23 -5.89
N GLU A 50 -18.45 -0.05 -6.29
CA GLU A 50 -19.60 -0.92 -6.61
C GLU A 50 -20.20 -1.58 -5.37
N GLY A 51 -19.60 -1.39 -4.19
CA GLY A 51 -20.03 -2.00 -2.92
C GLY A 51 -19.43 -3.38 -2.65
N SER A 52 -18.58 -3.91 -3.52
CA SER A 52 -17.92 -5.20 -3.35
C SER A 52 -16.76 -5.09 -2.36
N LEU A 53 -16.64 -6.02 -1.41
CA LEU A 53 -15.49 -6.05 -0.50
C LEU A 53 -14.26 -6.61 -1.23
N ILE A 54 -13.22 -5.79 -1.38
CA ILE A 54 -11.93 -6.21 -1.93
C ILE A 54 -10.98 -6.55 -0.78
N SER A 55 -10.28 -7.67 -0.91
CA SER A 55 -9.37 -8.19 0.10
C SER A 55 -7.94 -7.71 -0.15
N PRO A 56 -7.10 -7.50 0.89
CA PRO A 56 -5.69 -7.16 0.72
C PRO A 56 -4.88 -8.14 -0.14
N HIS A 57 -5.35 -9.37 -0.29
CA HIS A 57 -4.73 -10.40 -1.14
C HIS A 57 -4.93 -10.16 -2.64
N ASP A 58 -5.89 -9.31 -3.01
CA ASP A 58 -6.13 -8.92 -4.40
C ASP A 58 -5.09 -7.89 -4.91
N GLY A 59 -4.13 -7.53 -4.04
CA GLY A 59 -2.92 -6.79 -4.36
C GLY A 59 -3.18 -5.45 -5.01
N HIS A 60 -2.85 -5.33 -6.30
CA HIS A 60 -3.00 -4.08 -7.04
C HIS A 60 -4.48 -3.63 -7.14
N ALA A 61 -5.42 -4.57 -7.30
CA ALA A 61 -6.85 -4.24 -7.32
C ALA A 61 -7.30 -3.68 -5.97
N PHE A 62 -6.76 -4.21 -4.87
CA PHE A 62 -6.98 -3.65 -3.55
C PHE A 62 -6.38 -2.26 -3.39
N LEU A 63 -5.16 -2.03 -3.90
CA LEU A 63 -4.52 -0.72 -3.86
C LEU A 63 -5.38 0.34 -4.60
N ALA A 64 -5.95 -0.01 -5.75
CA ALA A 64 -6.89 0.85 -6.47
C ALA A 64 -8.16 1.15 -5.63
N ALA A 65 -8.76 0.15 -5.00
CA ALA A 65 -9.93 0.38 -4.15
C ALA A 65 -9.61 1.20 -2.89
N VAL A 66 -8.40 1.06 -2.33
CA VAL A 66 -7.94 1.92 -1.22
C VAL A 66 -7.83 3.36 -1.66
N TYR A 67 -7.29 3.61 -2.87
CA TYR A 67 -7.22 4.95 -3.43
C TYR A 67 -8.62 5.57 -3.54
N ASP A 68 -9.57 4.87 -4.18
CA ASP A 68 -10.94 5.35 -4.36
C ASP A 68 -11.61 5.62 -3.01
N HIS A 69 -11.51 4.67 -2.07
CA HIS A 69 -12.12 4.80 -0.75
C HIS A 69 -11.59 6.02 0.01
N LEU A 70 -10.28 6.26 0.00
CA LEU A 70 -9.69 7.39 0.71
C LEU A 70 -10.01 8.71 0.01
N PHE A 71 -9.95 8.74 -1.32
CA PHE A 71 -10.29 9.91 -2.12
C PHE A 71 -11.74 10.34 -1.89
N LEU A 72 -12.69 9.39 -1.97
CA LEU A 72 -14.11 9.64 -1.72
C LEU A 72 -14.40 10.09 -0.29
N ASN A 73 -13.60 9.67 0.68
CA ASN A 73 -13.67 10.12 2.07
C ASN A 73 -12.96 11.47 2.33
N GLY A 74 -12.49 12.16 1.28
CA GLY A 74 -11.90 13.50 1.37
C GLY A 74 -10.44 13.54 1.79
N TYR A 75 -9.73 12.41 1.78
CA TYR A 75 -8.29 12.41 1.98
C TYR A 75 -7.57 12.89 0.71
N ALA A 76 -6.49 13.64 0.89
CA ALA A 76 -5.57 13.92 -0.21
C ALA A 76 -4.69 12.67 -0.45
N VAL A 77 -4.93 11.99 -1.56
CA VAL A 77 -4.23 10.76 -1.93
C VAL A 77 -3.54 10.97 -3.27
N GLN A 78 -2.30 10.50 -3.38
CA GLN A 78 -1.52 10.52 -4.62
C GLN A 78 -1.06 9.11 -4.96
N TRP A 79 -1.27 8.71 -6.22
CA TRP A 79 -0.69 7.49 -6.77
C TRP A 79 0.72 7.77 -7.30
N MET A 80 1.70 6.96 -6.91
CA MET A 80 3.08 7.11 -7.35
C MET A 80 3.69 5.75 -7.68
N LYS A 81 4.45 5.68 -8.78
CA LYS A 81 5.38 4.57 -9.01
C LYS A 81 6.70 4.87 -8.32
N VAL A 82 7.15 3.93 -7.49
CA VAL A 82 8.42 4.04 -6.79
C VAL A 82 9.31 2.88 -7.22
N THR A 83 10.57 3.18 -7.53
CA THR A 83 11.59 2.15 -7.70
C THR A 83 12.14 1.81 -6.31
N ALA A 84 11.65 0.73 -5.73
CA ALA A 84 12.19 0.21 -4.47
C ALA A 84 13.55 -0.44 -4.75
N VAL A 85 14.57 -0.02 -3.99
CA VAL A 85 15.88 -0.66 -3.97
C VAL A 85 15.85 -1.68 -2.83
N LEU A 86 15.69 -2.95 -3.16
CA LEU A 86 15.85 -4.04 -2.19
C LEU A 86 17.34 -4.38 -2.07
N GLU A 87 17.94 -4.04 -0.93
CA GLU A 87 19.25 -4.59 -0.54
C GLU A 87 19.08 -6.04 -0.10
N VAL A 88 19.43 -6.98 -0.99
CA VAL A 88 19.52 -8.40 -0.63
C VAL A 88 20.87 -8.63 0.07
N GLU A 89 20.89 -8.59 1.40
CA GLU A 89 22.05 -9.00 2.20
C GLU A 89 22.10 -10.54 2.23
N THR A 90 22.88 -11.15 1.33
CA THR A 90 23.02 -12.61 1.28
C THR A 90 24.05 -13.04 2.34
N ARG A 91 23.60 -13.25 3.58
CA ARG A 91 24.43 -13.90 4.60
C ARG A 91 24.22 -15.41 4.56
N TYR A 92 24.94 -16.09 3.68
CA TYR A 92 25.20 -17.52 3.85
C TYR A 92 26.25 -17.67 4.97
N ARG A 93 25.85 -18.27 6.10
CA ARG A 93 26.82 -18.85 7.04
C ARG A 93 27.26 -20.20 6.47
N VAL A 94 28.54 -20.31 6.15
CA VAL A 94 29.25 -21.57 5.85
C VAL A 94 29.46 -22.33 7.15
#